data_AF-A0A3S0EEV2-F1
#
_entry.id   AF-A0A3S0EEV2-F1
#
_cell.length_a   1.000
_cell.length_b   1.000
_cell.length_c   1.000
_cell.angle_alpha   90.00
_cell.angle_beta   90.00
_cell.angle_gamma   90.00
#
_symmetry.space_group_name_H-M   'P 1'
#
loop_
_entity.id
_entity.type
_entity.pdbx_description
1 polymer ?
#
loop_
_entity_poly.entity_id
_entity_poly.type
_entity_poly.pdbx_seq_one_letter_code
_entity_poly.pdbx_strand_id
1 'polypeptide(L)'
;QIVSILLPAFSDGTAANLASAMLYGGTFVGIVSLTLSIIGRCFPANPAKAMARLTLSYGVAQVVAPAMAGYIATMTGSYKGALIVAAWVMAAGMALLVALMRQQRIERDAQRTA
;
A
#
# COMPACT_ATOMS: atom_id res chain seq x y z
N GLN A 1 -2.46 -6.47 -5.18
CA GLN A 1 -1.12 -6.22 -4.61
C GLN A 1 -0.57 -7.38 -3.77
N ILE A 2 -1.22 -7.85 -2.68
CA ILE A 2 -0.63 -8.91 -1.81
C ILE A 2 -0.37 -10.23 -2.52
N VAL A 3 -1.32 -10.72 -3.32
CA VAL A 3 -1.14 -11.96 -4.11
C VAL A 3 0.06 -11.84 -5.06
N SER A 4 0.31 -10.64 -5.59
CA SER A 4 1.46 -10.32 -6.45
C SER A 4 2.79 -10.32 -5.70
N ILE A 5 2.81 -9.97 -4.41
CA ILE A 5 4.01 -10.02 -3.57
C ILE A 5 4.35 -11.48 -3.21
N LEU A 6 3.33 -12.34 -3.07
CA LEU A 6 3.50 -13.74 -2.67
C LEU A 6 3.88 -14.67 -3.84
N LEU A 7 3.49 -14.35 -5.08
CA LEU A 7 3.75 -15.21 -6.25
C LEU A 7 5.24 -15.54 -6.48
N PRO A 8 6.18 -14.58 -6.40
CA PRO A 8 7.62 -14.85 -6.52
C PRO A 8 8.18 -15.74 -5.40
N ALA A 9 7.50 -15.82 -4.25
CA ALA A 9 7.94 -16.65 -3.13
C ALA A 9 7.65 -18.14 -3.34
N PHE A 10 6.80 -18.50 -4.31
CA PHE A 10 6.42 -19.88 -4.63
C PHE A 10 6.89 -20.33 -6.02
N SER A 11 7.43 -19.42 -6.83
CA SER A 11 7.89 -19.74 -8.18
C SER A 11 9.06 -18.84 -8.60
N ASP A 12 10.22 -19.43 -8.83
CA ASP A 12 11.42 -18.75 -9.32
C ASP A 12 11.41 -18.49 -10.84
N GLY A 13 10.28 -18.77 -11.51
CA GLY A 13 10.16 -18.62 -12.96
C GLY A 13 10.08 -17.15 -13.40
N THR A 14 10.85 -16.77 -14.42
CA THR A 14 10.85 -15.40 -15.00
C THR A 14 9.45 -14.93 -15.38
N ALA A 15 8.59 -15.82 -15.89
CA ALA A 15 7.21 -15.51 -16.22
C ALA A 15 6.35 -15.18 -14.98
N ALA A 16 6.54 -15.89 -13.86
CA ALA A 16 5.85 -15.64 -12.61
C ALA A 16 6.29 -14.30 -12.00
N ASN A 17 7.58 -13.96 -12.09
CA ASN A 17 8.10 -12.67 -11.66
C ASN A 17 7.54 -11.51 -12.51
N LEU A 18 7.45 -11.68 -13.82
CA LEU A 18 6.89 -10.66 -14.71
C LEU A 18 5.40 -10.45 -14.47
N ALA A 19 4.63 -11.53 -14.31
CA ALA A 19 3.22 -11.48 -13.96
C ALA A 19 3.00 -10.79 -12.60
N SER A 20 3.86 -11.08 -11.62
CA SER A 20 3.85 -10.44 -10.31
C SER A 20 4.10 -8.94 -10.41
N ALA A 21 5.08 -8.53 -11.20
CA ALA A 21 5.39 -7.12 -11.45
C ALA A 21 4.22 -6.39 -12.10
N MET A 22 3.59 -6.98 -13.12
CA MET A 22 2.41 -6.40 -13.78
C MET A 22 1.21 -6.26 -12.83
N LEU A 23 0.87 -7.33 -12.09
CA LEU A 23 -0.25 -7.32 -11.15
C LEU A 23 0.01 -6.34 -9.99
N TYR A 24 1.24 -6.28 -9.49
CA TYR A 24 1.64 -5.32 -8.48
C TYR A 24 1.49 -3.89 -9.00
N GLY A 25 2.08 -3.58 -10.16
CA GLY A 25 2.04 -2.25 -10.76
C GLY A 25 0.63 -1.76 -11.05
N GLY A 26 -0.19 -2.59 -11.71
CA GLY A 26 -1.57 -2.23 -12.05
C GLY A 26 -2.43 -1.97 -10.80
N THR A 27 -2.35 -2.84 -9.79
CA THR A 27 -3.14 -2.65 -8.56
C THR A 27 -2.64 -1.47 -7.74
N PHE A 28 -1.32 -1.26 -7.67
CA PHE A 28 -0.73 -0.15 -6.94
C PHE A 28 -1.16 1.21 -7.51
N VAL A 29 -1.01 1.41 -8.82
CA VAL A 29 -1.39 2.65 -9.51
C VAL A 29 -2.89 2.90 -9.38
N GLY A 30 -3.72 1.85 -9.50
CA GLY A 30 -5.16 1.95 -9.33
C GLY A 30 -5.57 2.43 -7.93
N ILE A 31 -4.99 1.86 -6.88
CA ILE A 31 -5.27 2.27 -5.49
C ILE A 31 -4.85 3.72 -5.27
N VAL A 32 -3.62 4.09 -5.64
CA VAL A 32 -3.09 5.45 -5.45
C VAL A 32 -3.98 6.48 -6.17
N SER A 33 -4.37 6.21 -7.41
CA SER A 33 -5.23 7.09 -8.21
C SER A 33 -6.60 7.27 -7.57
N LEU A 34 -7.21 6.18 -7.10
CA LEU A 34 -8.50 6.24 -6.42
C LEU A 34 -8.40 7.00 -5.09
N THR A 35 -7.36 6.76 -4.29
CA THR A 35 -7.13 7.48 -3.03
C THR A 35 -6.98 8.98 -3.26
N LEU A 36 -6.21 9.39 -4.27
CA LEU A 36 -6.02 10.81 -4.57
C LEU A 36 -7.34 11.46 -5.04
N SER A 37 -8.12 10.74 -5.85
CA SER A 37 -9.46 11.17 -6.30
C SER A 37 -10.44 11.33 -5.12
N ILE A 38 -10.45 10.38 -4.18
CA ILE A 38 -11.27 10.45 -2.96
C ILE A 38 -10.86 11.65 -2.10
N ILE A 39 -9.56 11.85 -1.86
CA ILE A 39 -9.05 12.97 -1.07
C ILE A 39 -9.42 14.32 -1.70
N GLY A 40 -9.31 14.44 -3.02
CA GLY A 40 -9.73 15.65 -3.73
C GLY A 40 -11.20 15.98 -3.52
N ARG A 41 -12.06 14.96 -3.47
CA ARG A 41 -13.51 15.11 -3.22
C ARG A 41 -13.85 15.35 -1.75
N CYS A 42 -13.12 14.74 -0.81
CA CYS A 42 -13.35 14.91 0.63
C CYS A 42 -12.88 16.26 1.17
N PHE A 43 -11.88 16.90 0.53
CA PHE A 43 -11.35 18.20 0.95
C PHE A 43 -11.54 19.28 -0.13
N PRO A 44 -12.79 19.63 -0.51
CA PRO A 44 -13.05 20.57 -1.61
C PRO A 44 -12.54 21.98 -1.31
N ALA A 45 -12.45 22.38 -0.03
CA ALA A 45 -11.98 23.70 0.37
C ALA A 45 -10.46 23.89 0.21
N ASN A 46 -9.65 22.82 0.27
CA ASN A 46 -8.19 22.88 0.15
C ASN A 46 -7.58 21.53 -0.28
N PRO A 47 -7.90 21.02 -1.48
CA PRO A 47 -7.49 19.68 -1.92
C PRO A 47 -5.96 19.58 -2.06
N ALA A 48 -5.31 20.65 -2.52
CA ALA A 48 -3.85 20.68 -2.72
C ALA A 48 -3.07 20.36 -1.44
N LYS A 49 -3.50 20.90 -0.28
CA LYS A 49 -2.84 20.65 1.01
C LYS A 49 -2.99 19.19 1.46
N ALA A 50 -4.17 18.61 1.29
CA ALA A 50 -4.43 17.22 1.64
C ALA A 50 -3.67 16.25 0.73
N MET A 51 -3.66 16.52 -0.58
CA MET A 51 -2.88 15.75 -1.57
C MET A 51 -1.37 15.83 -1.29
N ALA A 52 -0.83 17.03 -1.05
CA ALA A 52 0.59 17.21 -0.75
C ALA A 52 1.04 16.42 0.48
N ARG A 53 0.19 16.32 1.51
CA ARG A 53 0.47 15.54 2.72
C ARG A 53 0.55 14.03 2.43
N LEU A 54 -0.30 13.51 1.54
CA LEU A 54 -0.20 12.12 1.08
C LEU A 54 1.10 11.90 0.30
N THR A 55 1.45 12.80 -0.63
CA THR A 55 2.67 12.70 -1.42
C THR A 55 3.91 12.73 -0.56
N LEU A 56 3.99 13.62 0.43
CA LEU A 56 5.11 13.69 1.37
C LEU A 56 5.22 12.40 2.19
N SER A 57 4.10 11.89 2.70
CA SER A 57 4.07 10.63 3.45
C SER A 57 4.59 9.46 2.60
N TYR A 58 4.17 9.40 1.34
CA TYR A 58 4.65 8.39 0.39
C TYR A 58 6.14 8.57 0.06
N GLY A 59 6.60 9.80 -0.14
CA GLY A 59 8.01 10.10 -0.39
C GLY A 59 8.93 9.69 0.75
N VAL A 60 8.53 9.93 2.01
CA VAL A 60 9.27 9.44 3.19
C VAL A 60 9.40 7.92 3.15
N ALA A 61 8.32 7.20 2.86
CA ALA A 61 8.35 5.74 2.75
C ALA A 61 9.29 5.27 1.61
N GLN A 62 9.32 5.96 0.47
CA GLN A 62 10.20 5.63 -0.66
C GLN A 62 11.70 5.80 -0.35
N VAL A 63 12.06 6.64 0.61
CA VAL A 63 13.45 6.79 1.08
C VAL A 63 13.78 5.76 2.15
N VAL A 64 12.89 5.57 3.10
CA VAL A 64 13.13 4.68 4.27
C VAL A 64 13.14 3.20 3.88
N ALA A 65 12.23 2.77 3.00
CA ALA A 65 12.08 1.35 2.68
C ALA A 65 13.32 0.73 1.99
N PRO A 66 13.94 1.34 0.96
CA PRO A 66 15.16 0.81 0.36
C PRO A 66 16.36 0.83 1.32
N ALA A 67 16.48 1.86 2.15
CA ALA A 67 17.55 1.95 3.15
C ALA A 67 17.45 0.81 4.18
N MET A 68 16.24 0.56 4.69
CA MET A 68 15.97 -0.55 5.61
C MET A 68 16.19 -1.91 4.94
N ALA A 69 15.68 -2.11 3.72
CA ALA A 69 15.85 -3.36 2.98
C ALA A 69 17.33 -3.65 2.68
N GLY A 70 18.10 -2.62 2.32
CA GLY A 70 19.55 -2.71 2.10
C GLY A 70 20.29 -3.10 3.37
N TYR A 71 19.98 -2.48 4.51
CA TYR A 71 20.59 -2.83 5.80
C TYR A 71 20.29 -4.27 6.24
N ILE A 72 19.04 -4.73 6.03
CA ILE A 72 18.67 -6.12 6.31
C ILE A 72 19.43 -7.07 5.40
N ALA A 73 19.54 -6.74 4.11
CA ALA A 73 20.25 -7.56 3.12
C ALA A 73 21.76 -7.65 3.41
N THR A 74 22.41 -6.56 3.87
CA THR A 74 23.83 -6.60 4.22
C THR A 74 24.10 -7.44 5.47
N MET A 75 23.21 -7.42 6.46
CA MET A 75 23.37 -8.19 7.70
C MET A 75 23.04 -9.68 7.54
N THR A 76 22.01 -10.01 6.75
CA THR A 76 21.52 -11.39 6.60
C THR A 76 22.01 -12.08 5.33
N GLY A 77 22.62 -11.34 4.39
CA GLY A 77 23.01 -11.82 3.07
C GLY A 77 21.83 -12.13 2.14
N SER A 78 20.59 -11.82 2.52
CA SER A 78 19.38 -12.15 1.75
C SER A 78 18.27 -11.12 1.88
N TYR A 79 17.47 -10.95 0.83
CA TYR A 79 16.29 -10.08 0.83
C TYR A 79 15.07 -10.69 1.53
N LYS A 80 15.12 -11.95 1.98
CA LYS A 80 14.00 -12.62 2.65
C LYS A 80 13.51 -11.86 3.90
N GLY A 81 14.43 -11.33 4.71
CA GLY A 81 14.07 -10.52 5.88
C GLY A 81 13.30 -9.25 5.49
N ALA A 82 13.74 -8.56 4.45
CA ALA A 82 13.07 -7.35 3.95
C ALA A 82 11.67 -7.66 3.39
N LEU A 83 11.49 -8.81 2.73
CA LEU A 83 10.19 -9.26 2.22
C LEU A 83 9.19 -9.55 3.36
N ILE A 84 9.65 -10.17 4.46
CA ILE A 84 8.80 -10.42 5.64
C ILE A 84 8.35 -9.10 6.26
N VAL A 85 9.25 -8.12 6.41
CA VAL A 85 8.90 -6.79 6.90
C VAL A 85 7.88 -6.11 5.99
N ALA A 86 8.09 -6.16 4.67
CA ALA A 86 7.13 -5.62 3.71
C ALA A 86 5.75 -6.28 3.83
N ALA A 87 5.70 -7.61 4.01
CA ALA A 87 4.46 -8.35 4.22
C ALA A 87 3.72 -7.89 5.50
N TRP A 88 4.43 -7.68 6.61
CA TRP A 88 3.85 -7.17 7.86
C TRP A 88 3.29 -5.75 7.71
N VAL A 89 4.04 -4.85 7.05
CA VAL A 89 3.58 -3.46 6.80
C VAL A 89 2.32 -3.47 5.93
N MET A 90 2.29 -4.32 4.90
CA MET A 90 1.10 -4.50 4.05
C MET A 90 -0.10 -5.05 4.82
N ALA A 91 0.13 -6.03 5.70
CA ALA A 91 -0.92 -6.60 6.55
C ALA A 91 -1.52 -5.54 7.49
N ALA A 92 -0.67 -4.74 8.14
CA ALA A 92 -1.11 -3.63 8.99
C ALA A 92 -1.90 -2.58 8.18
N GLY A 93 -1.41 -2.19 7.00
CA GLY A 93 -2.11 -1.26 6.10
C GLY A 93 -3.49 -1.77 5.68
N MET A 94 -3.60 -3.05 5.34
CA MET A 94 -4.90 -3.68 5.05
C MET A 94 -5.84 -3.68 6.26
N ALA A 95 -5.33 -4.01 7.44
CA ALA A 95 -6.15 -4.01 8.66
C ALA A 95 -6.73 -2.61 8.95
N LEU A 96 -5.91 -1.57 8.78
CA LEU A 96 -6.36 -0.18 8.91
C LEU A 96 -7.41 0.20 7.85
N LEU A 97 -7.23 -0.22 6.60
CA LEU A 97 -8.24 0.00 5.55
C LEU A 97 -9.56 -0.69 5.86
N VAL A 98 -9.52 -1.94 6.34
CA VAL A 98 -10.74 -2.67 6.75
C VAL A 98 -11.41 -1.98 7.93
N ALA A 99 -10.65 -1.49 8.91
CA ALA A 99 -11.19 -0.73 10.03
C ALA A 99 -11.88 0.56 9.57
N LEU A 100 -11.27 1.31 8.64
CA LEU A 100 -11.86 2.50 8.04
C LEU A 100 -13.16 2.17 7.28
N MET A 101 -13.17 1.09 6.50
CA MET A 101 -14.38 0.65 5.79
C MET A 101 -15.52 0.27 6.74
N ARG A 102 -15.19 -0.33 7.90
CA ARG A 102 -16.19 -0.64 8.94
C ARG A 102 -16.77 0.63 9.54
N GLN A 103 -15.94 1.62 9.87
CA GLN A 103 -16.40 2.91 10.39
C GLN A 103 -17.32 3.63 9.39
N GLN A 104 -16.92 3.69 8.12
CA GLN A 104 -17.76 4.31 7.07
C GLN A 104 -19.10 3.60 6.86
N ARG A 105 -19.15 2.27 7.03
CA ARG A 105 -20.43 1.53 7.00
C ARG A 105 -21.33 1.93 8.16
N ILE A 106 -20.78 1.94 9.37
CA ILE A 106 -21.54 2.28 10.58
C ILE A 106 -22.12 3.70 10.49
N GLU A 107 -21.34 4.68 10.03
CA GLU A 107 -21.81 6.05 9.83
C GLU A 107 -22.92 6.14 8.77
N ARG A 108 -22.76 5.44 7.64
CA ARG A 108 -23.78 5.39 6.57
C ARG A 108 -25.08 4.75 7.04
N ASP A 109 -25.00 3.68 7.83
CA ASP A 109 -26.18 2.99 8.33
C ASP A 109 -26.92 3.86 9.35
N ALA A 110 -26.18 4.56 10.23
CA ALA A 110 -26.76 5.52 11.17
C ALA A 110 -27.48 6.70 10.49
N GLN A 111 -26.94 7.20 9.36
CA GLN A 111 -27.58 8.26 8.55
C GLN A 111 -28.83 7.78 7.79
N ARG A 112 -28.98 6.48 7.55
CA ARG A 112 -30.17 5.93 6.86
C ARG A 112 -31.33 5.68 7.80
N THR A 113 -31.06 5.51 9.09
CA THR A 113 -32.08 5.28 10.13
C THR A 113 -32.51 6.55 10.86
N ALA A 114 -31.86 7.68 10.60
CA ALA A 114 -32.21 9.01 11.11
C ALA A 114 -33.04 9.78 10.07
#